data_AF-A0A963DPH0-F1
#
_entry.id   AF-A0A963DPH0-F1
#
_cell.length_a   1.000
_cell.length_b   1.000
_cell.length_c   1.000
_cell.angle_alpha   90.00
_cell.angle_beta   90.00
_cell.angle_gamma   90.00
#
_symmetry.space_group_name_H-M   'P 1'
#
loop_
_entity.id
_entity.type
_entity.pdbx_description
1 polymer ?
#
loop_
_entity_poly.entity_id
_entity_poly.type
_entity_poly.pdbx_seq_one_letter_code
_entity_poly.pdbx_strand_id
1 'polypeptide(L)'
;MNTYTTMDAIGDILVIYGIVIVVSMLVALVIRGIVWALSQQTTAPAPATAAKPVAPPQPVAVAGISPEHLAVITAAVAAMFGAHRIVRIEAPARGYSWTAEARSVHHTSHAPRSR
;
A
#
# COMPACT_ATOMS: atom_id res chain seq x y z
N MET A 1 41.91 15.41 -35.08
CA MET A 1 40.47 15.41 -34.75
C MET A 1 39.94 14.04 -35.13
N ASN A 2 39.47 13.24 -34.18
CA ASN A 2 38.85 11.96 -34.53
C ASN A 2 37.51 12.25 -35.20
N THR A 3 37.34 11.76 -36.42
CA THR A 3 36.10 11.91 -37.18
C THR A 3 35.07 10.98 -36.54
N TYR A 4 34.19 11.54 -35.73
CA TYR A 4 33.07 10.80 -35.14
C TYR A 4 32.07 10.51 -36.25
N THR A 5 31.93 9.23 -36.59
CA THR A 5 31.10 8.79 -37.71
C THR A 5 29.69 8.50 -37.22
N THR A 6 28.70 8.50 -38.12
CA THR A 6 27.33 8.10 -37.78
C THR A 6 27.24 6.66 -37.28
N MET A 7 28.18 5.78 -37.67
CA MET A 7 28.26 4.42 -37.15
C MET A 7 28.65 4.38 -35.66
N ASP A 8 29.53 5.28 -35.22
CA ASP A 8 29.91 5.41 -33.81
C ASP A 8 28.70 5.87 -32.97
N ALA A 9 27.92 6.82 -33.48
CA ALA A 9 26.71 7.31 -32.83
C ALA A 9 25.64 6.21 -32.65
N ILE A 10 25.48 5.34 -33.65
CA ILE A 10 24.53 4.21 -33.59
C ILE A 10 25.00 3.18 -32.56
N GLY A 11 26.31 2.88 -32.53
CA GLY A 11 26.90 2.00 -31.54
C GLY A 11 26.68 2.50 -30.11
N ASP A 12 26.97 3.77 -29.87
CA ASP A 12 26.80 4.40 -28.56
C ASP A 12 25.34 4.37 -28.10
N ILE A 13 24.39 4.66 -28.98
CA ILE A 13 22.96 4.58 -28.69
C ILE A 13 22.55 3.17 -28.23
N LEU A 14 22.97 2.13 -28.95
CA LEU A 14 22.63 0.75 -28.59
C LEU A 14 23.24 0.34 -27.24
N VAL A 15 24.48 0.75 -26.98
CA VAL A 15 25.16 0.50 -25.71
C VAL A 15 24.44 1.20 -24.55
N ILE A 16 24.05 2.47 -24.73
CA ILE A 16 23.32 3.23 -23.70
C ILE A 16 21.98 2.54 -23.38
N TYR A 17 21.19 2.18 -24.39
CA TYR A 17 19.91 1.49 -24.16
C TYR A 17 20.11 0.11 -23.53
N GLY A 18 21.13 -0.64 -23.95
CA GLY A 18 21.48 -1.92 -23.35
C GLY A 18 21.79 -1.79 -21.85
N ILE A 19 22.62 -0.80 -21.48
CA ILE A 19 22.94 -0.51 -20.08
C ILE A 19 21.67 -0.15 -19.31
N VAL A 20 20.80 0.70 -19.86
CA VAL A 20 19.53 1.08 -19.20
C VAL A 20 18.64 -0.13 -18.95
N ILE A 21 18.55 -1.06 -19.90
CA ILE A 21 17.78 -2.31 -19.74
C ILE A 21 18.36 -3.16 -18.61
N VAL A 22 19.68 -3.34 -18.57
CA VAL A 22 20.36 -4.11 -17.52
C VAL A 22 20.16 -3.49 -16.14
N VAL A 23 20.32 -2.17 -16.04
CA VAL A 23 20.08 -1.43 -14.78
C VAL A 23 18.63 -1.57 -14.34
N SER A 24 17.67 -1.45 -15.27
CA SER A 24 16.25 -1.62 -14.96
C SER A 24 15.92 -3.03 -14.46
N MET A 25 16.51 -4.06 -15.08
CA MET A 25 16.42 -5.45 -14.63
C MET A 25 17.01 -5.64 -13.23
N LEU A 26 18.15 -5.02 -12.95
CA LEU A 26 18.80 -5.07 -11.64
C LEU A 26 17.92 -4.42 -10.56
N VAL A 27 17.35 -3.25 -10.84
CA VAL A 27 16.40 -2.57 -9.94
C VAL A 27 15.17 -3.43 -9.71
N ALA A 28 14.61 -4.05 -10.76
CA ALA A 28 13.47 -4.95 -10.63
C ALA A 28 13.78 -6.15 -9.73
N LEU A 29 14.99 -6.72 -9.83
CA LEU A 29 15.47 -7.80 -8.97
C LEU A 29 15.63 -7.34 -7.51
N VAL A 30 16.15 -6.13 -7.27
CA VAL A 30 16.26 -5.55 -5.92
C VAL A 30 14.88 -5.40 -5.29
N ILE A 31 13.92 -4.79 -6.01
CA ILE A 31 12.54 -4.62 -5.51
C ILE A 31 11.91 -6.00 -5.24
N ARG A 32 12.04 -6.94 -6.17
CA ARG A 32 11.52 -8.30 -6.00
C ARG A 32 12.16 -9.03 -4.82
N GLY A 33 13.46 -8.83 -4.59
CA GLY A 33 14.18 -9.35 -3.44
C GLY A 33 13.69 -8.77 -2.12
N ILE A 34 13.45 -7.46 -2.06
CA ILE A 34 12.88 -6.79 -0.88
C ILE A 34 11.47 -7.30 -0.60
N VAL A 35 10.61 -7.41 -1.63
CA VAL A 35 9.24 -7.94 -1.48
C VAL A 35 9.28 -9.39 -0.97
N TRP A 36 10.18 -10.21 -1.51
CA TRP A 36 10.35 -11.58 -1.05
C TRP A 36 10.85 -11.63 0.41
N ALA A 37 11.87 -10.86 0.76
CA ALA A 37 12.38 -10.78 2.12
C ALA A 37 11.33 -10.27 3.11
N LEU A 38 10.53 -9.27 2.74
CA LEU A 38 9.45 -8.74 3.60
C LEU A 38 8.29 -9.73 3.73
N SER A 39 7.97 -10.48 2.67
CA SER A 39 7.00 -11.58 2.74
C SER A 39 7.45 -12.67 3.70
N GLN A 40 8.75 -12.95 3.81
CA GLN A 40 9.31 -13.89 4.78
C GLN A 40 9.34 -13.30 6.20
N GLN A 41 9.47 -11.98 6.37
CA GLN A 41 9.46 -11.32 7.68
C GLN A 41 8.07 -11.27 8.31
N THR A 42 7.00 -11.27 7.52
CA THR A 42 5.63 -11.42 8.07
C THR A 42 5.40 -12.80 8.70
N THR A 43 6.30 -13.76 8.46
CA THR A 43 6.29 -15.10 9.07
C THR A 43 7.04 -15.17 10.41
N ALA A 44 7.77 -14.13 10.82
CA ALA A 44 8.49 -14.11 12.10
C ALA A 44 7.78 -13.22 13.15
N PRO A 45 7.27 -13.79 14.26
CA PRO A 45 6.69 -12.98 15.34
C PRO A 45 7.83 -12.29 16.10
N ALA A 46 7.92 -10.96 16.03
CA ALA A 46 8.91 -10.19 16.79
C ALA A 46 8.25 -9.27 17.84
N PRO A 47 8.90 -9.07 19.00
CA PRO A 47 8.27 -8.78 20.27
C PRO A 47 8.18 -7.29 20.59
N ALA A 48 7.30 -6.97 21.53
CA ALA A 48 6.95 -5.64 22.00
C ALA A 48 8.16 -4.75 22.38
N THR A 49 8.11 -3.48 21.97
CA THR A 49 8.77 -2.39 22.70
C THR A 49 7.69 -1.49 23.28
N ALA A 50 7.73 -1.38 24.61
CA ALA A 50 6.73 -0.74 25.44
C ALA A 50 6.61 0.77 25.17
N ALA A 51 5.55 1.17 24.49
CA ALA A 51 4.91 2.45 24.79
C ALA A 51 4.04 2.25 26.03
N LYS A 52 4.16 3.18 27.01
CA LYS A 52 3.33 3.36 28.21
C LYS A 52 1.97 2.66 28.10
N PRO A 53 1.50 1.89 29.09
CA PRO A 53 0.19 1.26 29.04
C PRO A 53 -0.89 2.34 29.00
N VAL A 54 -1.25 2.78 27.78
CA VAL A 54 -2.63 3.15 27.50
C VAL A 54 -3.35 1.83 27.74
N ALA A 55 -4.20 1.81 28.77
CA ALA A 55 -5.07 0.66 29.01
C ALA A 55 -5.64 0.27 27.63
N PRO A 56 -5.38 -0.96 27.15
CA PRO A 56 -5.91 -1.36 25.86
C PRO A 56 -7.40 -1.04 25.90
N PRO A 57 -7.94 -0.35 24.87
CA PRO A 57 -9.39 -0.25 24.74
C PRO A 57 -9.89 -1.68 24.95
N GLN A 58 -10.71 -1.89 25.99
CA GLN A 58 -11.26 -3.22 26.23
C GLN A 58 -11.82 -3.68 24.89
N PRO A 59 -11.42 -4.85 24.38
CA PRO A 59 -11.99 -5.37 23.16
C PRO A 59 -13.49 -5.33 23.37
N VAL A 60 -14.17 -4.45 22.64
CA VAL A 60 -15.61 -4.53 22.50
C VAL A 60 -15.80 -5.86 21.80
N ALA A 61 -16.10 -6.88 22.60
CA ALA A 61 -16.37 -8.21 22.10
C ALA A 61 -17.67 -8.09 21.32
N VAL A 62 -17.55 -7.81 20.02
CA VAL A 62 -18.68 -7.81 19.10
C VAL A 62 -19.10 -9.26 19.00
N ALA A 63 -20.22 -9.59 19.62
CA ALA A 63 -20.78 -10.93 19.61
C ALA A 63 -20.89 -11.43 18.15
N GLY A 64 -20.17 -12.50 17.82
CA GLY A 64 -20.18 -13.12 16.49
C GLY A 64 -18.97 -12.83 15.59
N ILE A 65 -18.02 -11.98 16.00
CA ILE A 65 -16.78 -11.75 15.22
C ILE A 65 -15.59 -12.34 15.96
N SER A 66 -14.94 -13.33 15.34
CA SER A 66 -13.76 -13.95 15.92
C SER A 66 -12.59 -12.95 15.99
N PRO A 67 -11.84 -12.88 17.10
CA PRO A 67 -10.76 -11.92 17.30
C PRO A 67 -9.64 -12.05 16.25
N GLU A 68 -9.46 -13.23 15.65
CA GLU A 68 -8.51 -13.44 14.56
C GLU A 68 -8.83 -12.61 13.31
N HIS A 69 -10.11 -12.43 12.97
CA HIS A 69 -10.50 -11.61 11.81
C HIS A 69 -10.15 -10.14 12.04
N LEU A 70 -10.32 -9.65 13.28
CA LEU A 70 -9.96 -8.28 13.62
C LEU A 70 -8.44 -8.08 13.59
N ALA A 71 -7.66 -9.05 14.06
CA ALA A 71 -6.20 -8.98 14.03
C ALA A 71 -5.67 -8.89 12.58
N VAL A 72 -6.21 -9.72 11.68
CA VAL A 72 -5.80 -9.72 10.27
C VAL A 72 -6.17 -8.40 9.58
N ILE A 73 -7.38 -7.89 9.80
CA ILE A 73 -7.84 -6.62 9.18
C ILE A 73 -6.99 -5.45 9.68
N THR A 74 -6.74 -5.37 10.99
CA THR A 74 -5.95 -4.27 11.57
C THR A 74 -4.49 -4.32 11.15
N ALA A 75 -3.89 -5.51 11.03
CA ALA A 75 -2.55 -5.68 10.47
C ALA A 75 -2.47 -5.23 9.01
N ALA A 76 -3.47 -5.58 8.18
CA ALA A 76 -3.53 -5.17 6.78
C ALA A 76 -3.65 -3.64 6.65
N VAL A 77 -4.51 -3.01 7.46
CA VAL A 77 -4.65 -1.55 7.50
C VAL A 77 -3.33 -0.90 7.95
N ALA A 78 -2.68 -1.42 9.00
CA ALA A 78 -1.40 -0.91 9.47
C ALA A 78 -0.28 -1.05 8.42
N ALA A 79 -0.31 -2.11 7.60
CA ALA A 79 0.65 -2.29 6.51
C ALA A 79 0.39 -1.35 5.32
N MET A 80 -0.88 -1.09 4.97
CA MET A 80 -1.25 -0.20 3.86
C MET A 80 -1.00 1.28 4.16
N PHE A 81 -1.32 1.70 5.37
CA PHE A 81 -1.26 3.10 5.77
C PHE A 81 0.02 3.41 6.58
N GLY A 82 0.71 2.40 7.11
CA GLY A 82 1.84 2.62 8.01
C GLY A 82 1.40 3.19 9.36
N ALA A 83 2.37 3.64 10.17
CA ALA A 83 2.11 4.21 11.49
C ALA A 83 1.53 5.64 11.38
N HIS A 84 0.25 5.77 11.05
CA HIS A 84 -0.43 7.07 11.03
C HIS A 84 -0.87 7.52 12.43
N ARG A 85 -0.57 8.78 12.77
CA ARG A 85 -1.04 9.44 13.99
C ARG A 85 -2.38 10.10 13.70
N ILE A 86 -3.47 9.56 14.26
CA ILE A 86 -4.79 10.18 14.18
C ILE A 86 -4.76 11.45 15.03
N VAL A 87 -4.68 12.62 14.38
CA VAL A 87 -4.56 13.92 15.07
C VAL A 87 -5.92 14.42 15.58
N ARG A 88 -7.02 14.06 14.90
CA ARG A 88 -8.37 14.53 15.23
C ARG A 88 -9.42 13.57 14.69
N ILE A 89 -10.31 13.11 15.56
CA ILE A 89 -11.54 12.40 15.18
C ILE A 89 -12.69 13.37 15.47
N GLU A 90 -13.20 14.02 14.44
CA GLU A 90 -14.46 14.78 14.57
C GLU A 90 -15.62 13.87 14.21
N ALA A 91 -16.75 14.06 14.89
CA ALA A 91 -17.99 13.46 14.43
C ALA A 91 -18.21 13.92 12.97
N PRO A 92 -18.47 13.00 12.03
CA PRO A 92 -18.74 13.39 10.65
C PRO A 92 -19.87 14.41 10.64
N ALA A 93 -19.68 15.50 9.89
CA ALA A 93 -20.72 16.51 9.69
C ALA A 93 -22.02 15.80 9.29
N ARG A 94 -23.13 16.19 9.93
CA ARG A 94 -24.46 15.57 9.85
C ARG A 94 -24.81 15.26 8.37
N GLY A 95 -24.61 14.01 7.93
CA GLY A 95 -24.83 13.58 6.54
C GLY A 95 -23.70 12.75 5.90
N TYR A 96 -22.44 12.88 6.35
CA TYR A 96 -21.31 12.10 5.83
C TYR A 96 -21.04 10.85 6.67
N SER A 97 -21.94 9.87 6.63
CA SER A 97 -21.68 8.55 7.21
C SER A 97 -21.34 7.54 6.11
N TRP A 98 -20.52 6.54 6.44
CA TRP A 98 -20.26 5.38 5.58
C TRP A 98 -21.55 4.75 5.04
N THR A 99 -22.60 4.75 5.86
CA THR A 99 -23.93 4.25 5.49
C THR A 99 -24.69 5.16 4.50
N ALA A 100 -24.44 6.47 4.51
CA ALA A 100 -25.03 7.40 3.55
C ALA A 100 -24.40 7.23 2.17
N GLU A 101 -23.08 7.07 2.11
CA GLU A 101 -22.33 6.84 0.87
C GLU A 101 -22.65 5.46 0.26
N ALA A 102 -22.69 4.40 1.07
CA ALA A 102 -23.09 3.09 0.57
C ALA A 102 -24.50 3.11 -0.05
N ARG A 103 -25.42 3.88 0.55
CA ARG A 103 -26.79 4.05 0.03
C ARG A 103 -26.81 4.84 -1.29
N SER A 104 -26.06 5.93 -1.40
CA SER A 104 -26.00 6.74 -2.62
C SER A 104 -25.44 5.91 -3.79
N VAL A 105 -24.36 5.16 -3.58
CA VAL A 105 -23.75 4.29 -4.60
C VAL A 105 -24.72 3.19 -5.04
N HIS A 106 -25.42 2.54 -4.11
CA HIS A 106 -26.41 1.53 -4.46
C HIS A 106 -27.56 2.10 -5.31
N HIS A 107 -28.10 3.27 -4.95
CA HIS A 107 -29.20 3.86 -5.72
C HIS A 107 -28.75 4.46 -7.07
N THR A 108 -27.53 4.98 -7.16
CA THR A 108 -27.02 5.62 -8.39
C THR A 108 -26.42 4.63 -9.38
N SER A 109 -26.10 3.40 -8.95
CA SER A 109 -25.55 2.35 -9.82
C SER A 109 -26.41 2.00 -11.04
N HIS A 110 -27.73 2.18 -10.93
CA HIS A 110 -28.71 1.90 -11.99
C HIS A 110 -29.33 3.17 -12.58
N ALA A 111 -28.76 4.35 -12.32
CA ALA A 111 -29.27 5.58 -12.90
C ALA A 111 -29.20 5.51 -14.44
N PRO A 112 -30.34 5.63 -15.16
CA PRO A 112 -30.32 5.65 -16.60
C PRO A 112 -29.51 6.86 -17.05
N ARG A 113 -28.45 6.61 -17.84
CA ARG A 113 -27.69 7.69 -18.49
C ARG A 113 -28.64 8.43 -19.43
N SER A 114 -29.17 9.58 -19.00
CA SER A 114 -29.93 10.47 -19.88
C SER A 114 -28.96 11.05 -20.91
N ARG A 115 -29.19 10.71 -22.18
CA ARG A 115 -28.58 11.39 -23.33
C ARG A 115 -29.14 12.80 -23.45
#